data_AF-A0AAW6H9V3-F1
#
_entry.id   AF-A0AAW6H9V3-F1
#
_cell.length_a   1.000
_cell.length_b   1.000
_cell.length_c   1.000
_cell.angle_alpha   90.00
_cell.angle_beta   90.00
_cell.angle_gamma   90.00
#
_symmetry.space_group_name_H-M   'P 1'
#
loop_
_entity.id
_entity.type
_entity.pdbx_description
1 polymer ?
#
loop_
_entity_poly.entity_id
_entity_poly.type
_entity_poly.pdbx_seq_one_letter_code
_entity_poly.pdbx_strand_id
1 'polypeptide(L)'
;ALRDIATRQVEYILGYNPFAMSTVYGDGYDYPPLYGAYAGDVVGAVPVGIETFENEDEPYFPMQNNCTYKEIWTHTTARLMWCVAELFK
;
A
#
# COMPACT_ATOMS: atom_id res chain seq x y z
N ALA A 1 13.06 -8.25 -16.82
CA ALA A 1 13.41 -6.90 -16.34
C ALA A 1 12.17 -6.12 -15.87
N LEU A 2 11.37 -5.50 -16.76
CA LEU A 2 10.20 -4.70 -16.33
C LEU A 2 9.13 -5.52 -15.60
N ARG A 3 8.86 -6.74 -16.08
CA ARG A 3 7.93 -7.66 -15.40
C ARG A 3 8.39 -7.97 -13.98
N ASP A 4 9.67 -8.30 -13.80
CA ASP A 4 10.23 -8.63 -12.48
C ASP A 4 10.18 -7.43 -11.52
N ILE A 5 10.46 -6.22 -12.03
CA ILE A 5 10.32 -4.99 -11.25
C ILE A 5 8.86 -4.79 -10.83
N ALA A 6 7.92 -4.89 -11.76
CA ALA A 6 6.49 -4.74 -11.47
C ALA A 6 6.01 -5.79 -10.46
N THR A 7 6.42 -7.05 -10.60
CA THR A 7 6.13 -8.11 -9.62
C THR A 7 6.65 -7.72 -8.24
N ARG A 8 7.90 -7.27 -8.13
CA ARG A 8 8.50 -6.87 -6.84
C ARG A 8 7.81 -5.67 -6.20
N GLN A 9 7.36 -4.71 -7.00
CA GLN A 9 6.59 -3.57 -6.50
C GLN A 9 5.22 -4.00 -5.95
N VAL A 10 4.55 -4.93 -6.65
CA VAL A 10 3.27 -5.49 -6.17
C VAL A 10 3.50 -6.33 -4.90
N GLU A 11 4.52 -7.18 -4.86
CA GLU A 11 4.89 -7.96 -3.67
C GLU A 11 5.13 -7.04 -2.45
N TYR A 12 5.82 -5.91 -2.63
CA TYR A 12 6.05 -4.94 -1.56
C TYR A 12 4.74 -4.37 -0.99
N ILE A 13 3.79 -4.00 -1.85
CA ILE A 13 2.47 -3.49 -1.45
C ILE A 13 1.65 -4.55 -0.70
N LEU A 14 1.76 -5.82 -1.11
CA LEU A 14 0.99 -6.94 -0.57
C LEU A 14 1.62 -7.64 0.64
N GLY A 15 2.79 -7.19 1.11
CA GLY A 15 3.37 -7.67 2.37
C GLY A 15 4.82 -8.10 2.34
N TYR A 16 5.47 -8.13 1.17
CA TYR A 16 6.93 -8.31 1.07
C TYR A 16 7.67 -6.99 1.33
N ASN A 17 7.41 -6.41 2.49
CA ASN A 17 7.97 -5.14 2.94
C ASN A 17 8.51 -5.29 4.40
N PRO A 18 9.26 -4.32 4.91
CA PRO A 18 9.89 -4.38 6.24
C PRO A 18 8.92 -4.58 7.41
N PHE A 19 7.63 -4.31 7.22
CA PHE A 19 6.60 -4.45 8.24
C PHE A 19 5.87 -5.79 8.18
N ALA A 20 6.16 -6.62 7.17
CA ALA A 20 5.50 -7.91 6.94
C ALA A 20 3.97 -7.78 7.04
N MET A 21 3.39 -6.78 6.38
CA MET A 21 1.94 -6.55 6.40
C MET A 21 1.47 -6.09 5.03
N SER A 22 0.26 -6.48 4.65
CA SER A 22 -0.37 -5.91 3.46
C SER A 22 -0.77 -4.46 3.72
N THR A 23 -0.45 -3.58 2.76
CA THR A 23 -0.95 -2.20 2.78
C THR A 23 -2.34 -2.08 2.17
N VAL A 24 -2.83 -3.12 1.49
CA VAL A 24 -4.16 -3.14 0.88
C VAL A 24 -5.17 -3.58 1.94
N TYR A 25 -6.15 -2.74 2.21
CA TYR A 25 -7.13 -3.05 3.26
C TYR A 25 -8.01 -4.24 2.85
N GLY A 26 -8.03 -5.28 3.69
CA GLY A 26 -8.81 -6.50 3.45
C GLY A 26 -8.15 -7.55 2.57
N ASP A 27 -6.90 -7.36 2.15
CA ASP A 27 -6.11 -8.36 1.41
C ASP A 27 -4.87 -8.79 2.21
N GLY A 28 -4.55 -10.08 2.20
CA GLY A 28 -3.40 -10.61 2.94
C GLY A 28 -3.60 -10.64 4.45
N TYR A 29 -2.57 -10.25 5.21
CA TYR A 29 -2.53 -10.31 6.67
C TYR A 29 -1.99 -9.00 7.26
N ASP A 30 -2.33 -8.75 8.53
CA ASP A 30 -1.91 -7.59 9.34
C ASP A 30 -2.15 -6.21 8.71
N TYR A 31 -3.11 -6.10 7.78
CA TYR A 31 -3.47 -4.83 7.18
C TYR A 31 -4.07 -3.87 8.24
N PRO A 32 -3.53 -2.65 8.38
CA PRO A 32 -4.02 -1.69 9.36
C PRO A 32 -5.27 -0.96 8.85
N PRO A 33 -6.09 -0.37 9.75
CA PRO A 33 -7.14 0.56 9.33
C PRO A 33 -6.53 1.73 8.56
N LEU A 34 -7.25 2.18 7.53
CA LEU A 34 -6.79 3.24 6.64
C LEU A 34 -7.51 4.56 6.91
N TYR A 35 -6.91 5.67 6.47
CA TYR A 35 -7.48 7.00 6.63
C TYR A 35 -8.43 7.29 5.45
N GLY A 36 -9.71 7.00 5.62
CA GLY A 36 -10.78 7.37 4.70
C GLY A 36 -11.68 8.41 5.36
N ALA A 37 -11.37 9.71 5.20
CA ALA A 37 -11.98 10.84 5.94
C ALA A 37 -13.49 10.72 6.20
N TYR A 38 -14.25 10.24 5.21
CA TYR A 38 -15.69 9.95 5.35
C TYR A 38 -16.09 8.54 4.87
N ALA A 39 -15.16 7.80 4.27
CA ALA A 39 -15.45 6.51 3.65
C ALA A 39 -15.35 5.35 4.66
N GLY A 40 -14.71 5.57 5.81
CA GLY A 40 -14.37 4.51 6.75
C GLY A 40 -13.39 3.52 6.13
N ASP A 41 -13.54 2.26 6.52
CA ASP A 41 -12.70 1.15 6.08
C ASP A 41 -13.21 0.58 4.74
N VAL A 42 -12.48 0.85 3.66
CA VAL A 42 -12.86 0.44 2.30
C VAL A 42 -12.01 -0.76 1.86
N VAL A 43 -12.65 -1.92 1.69
CA VAL A 43 -11.99 -3.14 1.20
C VAL A 43 -11.41 -2.92 -0.19
N GLY A 44 -10.16 -3.33 -0.38
CA GLY A 44 -9.38 -3.16 -1.61
C GLY A 44 -8.74 -1.79 -1.76
N ALA A 45 -8.93 -0.86 -0.82
CA ALA A 45 -8.29 0.45 -0.87
C ALA A 45 -6.77 0.34 -0.64
N VAL A 46 -6.03 1.12 -1.41
CA VAL A 46 -4.57 1.24 -1.31
C VAL A 46 -4.23 2.63 -0.76
N PRO A 47 -3.47 2.73 0.34
CA PRO A 47 -3.12 4.00 0.93
C PRO A 47 -1.98 4.69 0.16
N VAL A 48 -1.54 5.85 0.64
CA VAL A 48 -0.31 6.52 0.16
C VAL A 48 0.89 5.57 0.28
N GLY A 49 1.07 4.92 1.44
CA GLY A 49 2.05 3.87 1.66
C GLY A 49 3.12 4.19 2.69
N ILE A 50 4.29 3.58 2.51
CA ILE A 50 5.44 3.66 3.41
C ILE A 50 6.32 4.84 2.98
N GLU A 51 6.64 5.73 3.91
CA GLU A 51 7.52 6.88 3.69
C GLU A 51 8.90 6.65 4.35
N THR A 52 9.79 7.63 4.23
CA THR A 52 11.04 7.72 5.00
C THR A 52 10.77 8.17 6.44
N PHE A 53 11.61 7.74 7.38
CA PHE A 53 11.56 8.21 8.77
C PHE A 53 12.27 9.56 8.90
N GLU A 54 11.50 10.65 9.00
CA GLU A 54 12.04 12.01 9.05
C GLU A 54 13.00 12.27 7.87
N ASN A 55 14.29 12.50 8.16
CA ASN A 55 15.33 12.73 7.16
C ASN A 55 16.19 11.49 6.88
N GLU A 56 15.89 10.36 7.51
CA GLU A 56 16.60 9.10 7.33
C GLU A 56 15.93 8.27 6.23
N ASP A 57 16.71 7.61 5.38
CA ASP A 57 16.22 6.68 4.34
C ASP A 57 15.78 5.33 4.93
N GLU A 58 15.05 5.39 6.05
CA GLU A 58 14.51 4.23 6.76
C GLU A 58 13.00 4.14 6.51
N PRO A 59 12.46 2.95 6.21
CA PRO A 59 11.04 2.76 5.97
C PRO A 59 10.24 3.08 7.25
N TYR A 60 9.23 3.93 7.10
CA TYR A 60 8.38 4.39 8.19
C TYR A 60 6.89 4.25 7.85
N PHE A 61 6.18 3.57 8.76
CA PHE A 61 4.75 3.39 8.68
C PHE A 61 4.16 3.40 10.10
N PRO A 62 3.72 4.56 10.61
CA PRO A 62 3.31 4.71 12.00
C PRO A 62 2.02 3.95 12.31
N MET A 63 1.79 3.62 13.58
CA MET A 63 0.55 2.94 14.03
C MET A 63 -0.67 3.88 13.99
N GLN A 64 -0.47 5.18 14.19
CA GLN A 64 -1.51 6.21 14.15
C GLN A 64 -2.17 6.28 12.77
N ASN A 65 -3.49 6.42 12.73
CA ASN A 65 -4.23 6.59 11.48
C ASN A 65 -4.11 8.05 10.98
N ASN A 66 -3.11 8.33 10.15
CA ASN A 66 -2.79 9.66 9.66
C ASN A 66 -2.83 9.73 8.12
N CYS A 67 -3.13 10.92 7.59
CA CYS A 67 -3.32 11.09 6.16
C CYS A 67 -2.05 10.83 5.35
N THR A 68 -0.87 11.22 5.84
CA THR A 68 0.38 11.11 5.08
C THR A 68 0.72 9.68 4.63
N TYR A 69 0.39 8.67 5.45
CA TYR A 69 0.76 7.27 5.19
C TYR A 69 -0.44 6.42 4.81
N LYS A 70 -1.57 6.65 5.49
CA LYS A 70 -2.76 5.79 5.43
C LYS A 70 -3.90 6.37 4.61
N GLU A 71 -3.79 7.59 4.08
CA GLU A 71 -4.86 8.15 3.27
C GLU A 71 -5.09 7.33 2.00
N ILE A 72 -6.35 7.01 1.76
CA ILE A 72 -6.74 6.26 0.58
C ILE A 72 -6.99 7.20 -0.58
N TRP A 73 -6.50 6.81 -1.76
CA TRP A 73 -6.72 7.54 -3.00
C TRP A 73 -7.24 6.59 -4.08
N THR A 74 -8.16 7.08 -4.91
CA THR A 74 -8.63 6.31 -6.07
C THR A 74 -7.47 6.01 -7.03
N HIS A 75 -6.49 6.91 -7.12
CA HIS A 75 -5.35 6.77 -8.03
C HIS A 75 -4.44 5.60 -7.68
N THR A 76 -4.02 5.46 -6.42
CA THR A 76 -3.14 4.37 -5.96
C THR A 76 -3.78 3.01 -6.19
N THR A 77 -5.07 2.91 -5.84
CA THR A 77 -5.88 1.70 -6.04
C THR A 77 -5.98 1.34 -7.54
N ALA A 78 -6.32 2.31 -8.39
CA ALA A 78 -6.42 2.09 -9.83
C ALA A 78 -5.07 1.68 -10.47
N ARG A 79 -3.96 2.27 -10.01
CA ARG A 79 -2.61 1.92 -10.49
C ARG A 79 -2.21 0.50 -10.11
N LEU A 80 -2.48 0.08 -8.86
CA LEU A 80 -2.23 -1.29 -8.44
C LEU A 80 -3.03 -2.27 -9.31
N MET A 81 -4.34 -2.04 -9.47
CA MET A 81 -5.19 -2.89 -10.30
C MET A 81 -4.71 -2.96 -11.76
N TRP A 82 -4.26 -1.83 -12.32
CA TRP A 82 -3.68 -1.81 -13.67
C TRP A 82 -2.41 -2.66 -13.75
N CYS A 83 -1.47 -2.49 -12.82
CA CYS A 83 -0.23 -3.27 -12.78
C CYS A 83 -0.52 -4.77 -12.68
N VAL A 84 -1.46 -5.15 -11.81
CA VAL A 84 -1.91 -6.55 -11.69
C VAL A 84 -2.51 -7.03 -13.01
N ALA A 85 -3.42 -6.27 -13.61
CA ALA A 85 -4.02 -6.65 -14.89
C ALA A 85 -2.97 -6.89 -15.99
N GLU A 86 -1.95 -6.04 -16.10
CA GLU A 86 -0.84 -6.23 -17.06
C GLU A 86 0.05 -7.43 -16.72
N LEU A 87 0.31 -7.71 -15.44
CA LEU A 87 1.15 -8.83 -15.00
C LEU A 87 0.52 -10.21 -15.30
N PHE A 88 -0.80 -10.28 -15.33
CA PHE A 88 -1.59 -11.50 -15.55
C PHE A 88 -2.13 -11.65 -16.98
N LYS A 89 -1.77 -10.74 -17.90
CA LYS A 89 -1.93 -11.00 -19.35
C LYS A 89 -0.97 -12.08 -19.83
#